data_AF-A0A392NAU5-F1
#
_entry.id   AF-A0A392NAU5-F1
#
_cell.length_a   1.000
_cell.length_b   1.000
_cell.length_c   1.000
_cell.angle_alpha   90.00
_cell.angle_beta   90.00
_cell.angle_gamma   90.00
#
_symmetry.space_group_name_H-M   'P 1'
#
loop_
_entity.id
_entity.type
_entity.pdbx_description
1 polymer ?
#
loop_
_entity_poly.entity_id
_entity_poly.type
_entity_poly.pdbx_seq_one_letter_code
_entity_poly.pdbx_strand_id
1 'polypeptide(L)'
;MVTTGGTSLKDDIMRLYQPVHLLVGTPGRILDLAKKGVCVLKDCSMLVMDEADKLLSPEFQPSIQQLISFLPTNRQILMFSATFPVTVKDFKDRFLHKPYVINLMDELTLKAANKPVNYLLQFSEPG
;
A
#
# COMPACT_ATOMS: atom_id res chain seq x y z
N MET A 1 4.00 0.57 14.73
CA MET A 1 2.67 0.47 15.35
C MET A 1 1.69 -0.19 14.38
N VAL A 2 0.60 -0.75 14.89
CA VAL A 2 -0.47 -1.37 14.08
C VAL A 2 -1.79 -0.64 14.37
N THR A 3 -2.57 -0.32 13.33
CA THR A 3 -3.91 0.29 13.46
C THR A 3 -4.87 -0.31 12.44
N THR A 4 -6.00 -0.86 12.90
CA THR A 4 -6.98 -1.53 12.02
C THR A 4 -8.40 -1.23 12.47
N GLY A 5 -9.40 -1.65 11.69
CA GLY A 5 -10.75 -1.77 12.23
C GLY A 5 -10.74 -2.66 13.48
N GLY A 6 -11.56 -2.30 14.48
CA GLY A 6 -11.65 -3.04 15.75
C GLY A 6 -10.66 -2.63 16.85
N THR A 7 -9.58 -1.88 16.54
CA THR A 7 -8.70 -1.31 17.59
C THR A 7 -9.27 -0.02 18.17
N SER A 8 -8.98 0.22 19.46
CA SER A 8 -9.32 1.46 20.17
C SER A 8 -8.70 2.67 19.49
N LEU A 9 -9.55 3.54 18.94
CA LEU A 9 -9.09 4.76 18.27
C LEU A 9 -8.30 5.67 19.22
N LYS A 10 -8.71 5.73 20.49
CA LYS A 10 -8.02 6.51 21.53
C LYS A 10 -6.58 6.04 21.71
N ASP A 11 -6.36 4.73 21.76
CA ASP A 11 -5.02 4.17 21.97
C ASP A 11 -4.14 4.36 20.73
N ASP A 12 -4.72 4.27 19.54
CA ASP A 12 -4.01 4.58 18.29
C ASP A 12 -3.57 6.04 18.24
N ILE A 13 -4.46 6.98 18.62
CA ILE A 13 -4.12 8.41 18.74
C ILE A 13 -3.00 8.62 19.76
N MET A 14 -3.09 7.97 20.93
CA MET A 14 -2.07 8.09 21.98
C MET A 14 -0.70 7.59 21.51
N ARG A 15 -0.65 6.50 20.72
CA ARG A 15 0.58 5.98 20.13
C ARG A 15 1.18 6.91 19.09
N LEU A 16 0.34 7.62 18.32
CA LEU A 16 0.78 8.58 17.30
C LEU A 16 1.40 9.86 17.90
N TYR A 17 1.24 10.12 19.21
CA TYR A 17 1.99 11.18 19.89
C TYR A 17 3.45 10.83 20.15
N GLN A 18 3.84 9.56 19.99
CA GLN A 18 5.23 9.12 20.05
C GLN A 18 5.78 8.93 18.62
N PRO A 19 7.11 8.98 18.43
CA PRO A 19 7.71 8.70 17.13
C PRO A 19 7.33 7.31 16.61
N VAL A 20 6.80 7.25 15.39
CA VAL A 20 6.40 6.01 14.71
C VAL A 20 7.22 5.87 13.42
N HIS A 21 8.17 4.95 13.43
CA HIS A 21 9.01 4.67 12.26
C HIS A 21 8.34 3.74 11.24
N LEU A 22 7.39 2.91 11.69
CA LEU A 22 6.69 1.93 10.84
C LEU A 22 5.23 1.84 11.28
N LEU A 23 4.32 2.03 10.31
CA LEU A 23 2.88 1.96 10.49
C LEU A 23 2.31 0.84 9.61
N VAL A 24 1.64 -0.13 10.23
CA VAL A 24 0.89 -1.18 9.52
C VAL A 24 -0.59 -0.98 9.81
N GLY A 25 -1.44 -1.06 8.79
CA GLY A 25 -2.86 -0.90 9.03
C GLY A 25 -3.74 -1.05 7.81
N THR A 26 -5.04 -1.07 8.05
CA THR A 26 -6.03 -1.11 6.97
C THR A 26 -6.20 0.29 6.37
N PRO A 27 -6.38 0.42 5.03
CA PRO A 27 -6.39 1.72 4.36
C PRO A 27 -7.40 2.70 4.96
N GLY A 28 -8.62 2.24 5.24
CA GLY A 28 -9.67 3.09 5.79
C GLY A 28 -9.33 3.67 7.16
N ARG A 29 -8.67 2.89 8.03
CA ARG A 29 -8.29 3.36 9.37
C ARG A 29 -7.15 4.38 9.30
N ILE A 30 -6.12 4.12 8.49
CA ILE A 30 -5.01 5.06 8.31
C ILE A 30 -5.53 6.36 7.68
N LEU A 31 -6.39 6.27 6.67
CA LEU A 31 -6.98 7.43 6.00
C LEU A 31 -7.82 8.29 6.94
N ASP A 32 -8.64 7.68 7.82
CA ASP A 32 -9.41 8.41 8.83
C ASP A 32 -8.50 9.20 9.78
N LEU A 33 -7.44 8.55 10.29
CA LEU A 33 -6.45 9.20 11.15
C LEU A 33 -5.69 10.32 10.44
N ALA A 34 -5.36 10.14 9.15
CA ALA A 34 -4.70 11.15 8.33
C ALA A 34 -5.59 12.37 8.06
N LYS A 35 -6.88 12.14 7.72
CA LYS A 35 -7.87 13.21 7.51
C LYS A 35 -8.11 14.05 8.77
N LYS A 36 -8.02 13.44 9.95
CA LYS A 36 -8.12 14.13 11.25
C LYS A 36 -6.84 14.90 11.62
N GLY A 37 -5.78 14.80 10.83
CA GLY A 37 -4.49 15.43 11.13
C GLY A 37 -3.72 14.77 12.28
N VAL A 38 -4.16 13.58 12.74
CA VAL A 38 -3.48 12.84 13.81
C VAL A 38 -2.31 12.02 13.25
N CYS A 39 -2.54 11.31 12.13
CA CYS A 39 -1.50 10.58 11.44
C CYS A 39 -0.90 11.45 10.33
N VAL A 40 0.20 12.13 10.62
CA VAL A 40 0.89 12.99 9.66
C VAL A 40 1.87 12.14 8.84
N LEU A 41 1.57 11.95 7.55
CA LEU A 41 2.33 11.07 6.65
C LEU A 41 3.37 11.82 5.79
N LYS A 42 3.61 13.12 6.05
CA LYS A 42 4.45 13.99 5.22
C LYS A 42 5.91 13.51 5.06
N ASP A 43 6.42 12.78 6.06
CA ASP A 43 7.78 12.26 6.11
C ASP A 43 7.84 10.76 5.74
N CYS A 44 6.71 10.17 5.33
CA CYS A 44 6.62 8.75 4.97
C CYS A 44 7.11 8.55 3.53
N SER A 45 8.40 8.24 3.39
CA SER A 45 9.05 8.04 2.09
C SER A 45 8.78 6.68 1.44
N MET A 46 8.09 5.76 2.12
CA MET A 46 7.81 4.42 1.60
C MET A 46 6.37 3.97 1.88
N LEU A 47 5.70 3.47 0.84
CA LEU A 47 4.41 2.80 0.93
C LEU A 47 4.55 1.35 0.47
N VAL A 48 4.12 0.40 1.30
CA VAL A 48 4.06 -1.02 0.95
C VAL A 48 2.60 -1.46 0.88
N MET A 49 2.21 -2.05 -0.24
CA MET A 49 0.87 -2.59 -0.47
C MET A 49 0.96 -4.10 -0.63
N ASP A 50 0.51 -4.82 0.39
CA ASP A 50 0.34 -6.28 0.35
C ASP A 50 -1.07 -6.63 -0.14
N GLU A 51 -1.21 -7.74 -0.86
CA GLU A 51 -2.45 -8.13 -1.56
C GLU A 51 -3.05 -7.00 -2.41
N ALA A 52 -2.24 -6.40 -3.29
CA ALA A 52 -2.61 -5.19 -4.02
C ALA A 52 -3.82 -5.35 -4.94
N ASP A 53 -4.08 -6.56 -5.47
CA ASP A 53 -5.30 -6.88 -6.21
C ASP A 53 -6.58 -6.67 -5.38
N LYS A 54 -6.52 -6.94 -4.07
CA LYS A 54 -7.63 -6.65 -3.14
C LYS A 54 -7.65 -5.18 -2.73
N LEU A 55 -6.50 -4.58 -2.44
CA LEU A 55 -6.42 -3.16 -2.05
C LEU A 55 -6.86 -2.20 -3.17
N LEU A 56 -6.71 -2.62 -4.43
CA LEU A 56 -7.09 -1.88 -5.63
C LEU A 56 -8.42 -2.38 -6.22
N SER A 57 -9.25 -3.05 -5.43
CA SER A 57 -10.64 -3.30 -5.79
C SER A 57 -11.45 -1.98 -5.80
N PRO A 58 -12.60 -1.93 -6.49
CA PRO A 58 -13.42 -0.72 -6.55
C PRO A 58 -13.80 -0.15 -5.18
N GLU A 59 -13.98 -0.99 -4.16
CA GLU A 59 -14.32 -0.53 -2.81
C GLU A 59 -13.15 0.14 -2.06
N PHE A 60 -11.89 -0.25 -2.31
CA PHE A 60 -10.74 0.24 -1.55
C PHE A 60 -9.84 1.22 -2.32
N GLN A 61 -9.81 1.13 -3.65
CA GLN A 61 -8.96 1.96 -4.50
C GLN A 61 -9.09 3.47 -4.22
N PRO A 62 -10.30 4.05 -4.01
CA PRO A 62 -10.42 5.47 -3.70
C PRO A 62 -9.70 5.87 -2.40
N SER A 63 -9.71 4.98 -1.40
CA SER A 63 -9.05 5.23 -0.12
C SER A 63 -7.53 5.18 -0.25
N ILE A 64 -7.00 4.23 -1.04
CA ILE A 64 -5.57 4.16 -1.36
C ILE A 64 -5.11 5.42 -2.09
N GLN A 65 -5.84 5.86 -3.12
CA GLN A 65 -5.50 7.07 -3.87
C GLN A 65 -5.50 8.33 -3.00
N GLN A 66 -6.47 8.45 -2.08
CA GLN A 66 -6.49 9.55 -1.12
C GLN A 66 -5.31 9.47 -0.14
N LEU A 67 -4.99 8.28 0.37
CA LEU A 67 -3.86 8.09 1.29
C LEU A 67 -2.54 8.51 0.64
N ILE A 68 -2.35 8.18 -0.64
CA ILE A 68 -1.17 8.58 -1.42
C ILE A 68 -1.04 10.10 -1.55
N SER A 69 -2.15 10.86 -1.52
CA SER A 69 -2.10 12.32 -1.55
C SER A 69 -1.56 12.95 -0.26
N PHE A 70 -1.54 12.21 0.85
CA PHE A 70 -0.92 12.63 2.11
C PHE A 70 0.58 12.29 2.18
N LEU A 71 1.08 11.47 1.25
CA LEU A 71 2.50 11.09 1.19
C LEU A 71 3.31 12.13 0.40
N PRO A 72 4.61 12.29 0.70
CA PRO A 72 5.50 13.14 -0.09
C PRO A 72 5.52 12.71 -1.55
N THR A 73 5.75 13.65 -2.47
CA THR A 73 5.81 13.40 -3.92
C THR A 73 6.92 12.42 -4.28
N ASN A 74 8.10 12.59 -3.67
CA ASN A 74 9.19 11.64 -3.75
C ASN A 74 9.01 10.54 -2.71
N ARG A 75 8.49 9.39 -3.15
CA ARG A 75 8.22 8.21 -2.32
C ARG A 75 8.48 6.94 -3.12
N GLN A 76 8.86 5.89 -2.42
CA GLN A 76 8.98 4.55 -2.95
C GLN A 76 7.68 3.77 -2.73
N ILE A 77 7.17 3.08 -3.76
CA ILE A 77 5.98 2.24 -3.65
C ILE A 77 6.34 0.78 -3.96
N LEU A 78 6.11 -0.11 -3.00
CA LEU A 78 6.26 -1.55 -3.20
C LEU A 78 4.86 -2.18 -3.25
N MET A 79 4.62 -3.03 -4.24
CA MET A 79 3.31 -3.62 -4.49
C MET A 79 3.41 -5.13 -4.69
N PHE A 80 2.76 -5.89 -3.82
CA PHE A 80 2.77 -7.35 -3.79
C PHE A 80 1.37 -7.84 -4.17
N SER A 81 1.26 -8.67 -5.21
CA SER A 81 -0.05 -9.06 -5.71
C SER A 81 -0.05 -10.49 -6.25
N ALA A 82 -0.90 -11.36 -5.70
CA ALA A 82 -1.45 -12.43 -6.53
C ALA A 82 -2.30 -11.77 -7.62
N THR A 83 -2.43 -12.21 -8.85
CA THR A 83 -3.23 -11.55 -9.92
C THR A 83 -2.86 -10.11 -10.30
N PHE A 84 -3.08 -9.80 -11.58
CA PHE A 84 -2.79 -8.50 -12.19
C PHE A 84 -3.97 -8.03 -13.05
N PRO A 85 -5.14 -7.74 -12.44
CA PRO A 85 -6.27 -7.19 -13.19
C PRO A 85 -5.94 -5.79 -13.72
N VAL A 86 -6.81 -5.28 -14.61
CA VAL A 86 -6.65 -3.95 -15.22
C VAL A 86 -6.50 -2.85 -14.16
N THR A 87 -7.21 -2.94 -13.03
CA THR A 87 -7.10 -1.96 -11.94
C THR A 87 -5.69 -1.88 -11.34
N VAL A 88 -5.02 -3.01 -11.14
CA VAL A 88 -3.64 -3.08 -10.65
C VAL A 88 -2.67 -2.55 -11.70
N LYS A 89 -2.89 -2.89 -12.97
CA LYS A 89 -2.06 -2.39 -14.08
C LYS A 89 -2.16 -0.87 -14.22
N ASP A 90 -3.37 -0.32 -14.23
CA ASP A 90 -3.63 1.11 -14.36
C ASP A 90 -3.07 1.89 -13.16
N PHE A 91 -3.22 1.33 -11.95
CA PHE A 91 -2.61 1.91 -10.76
C PHE A 91 -1.08 1.95 -10.87
N LYS A 92 -0.46 0.83 -11.27
CA LYS A 92 0.98 0.75 -11.48
C LYS A 92 1.45 1.79 -12.50
N ASP A 93 0.82 1.86 -13.67
CA ASP A 93 1.20 2.79 -14.73
C ASP A 93 1.03 4.27 -14.30
N ARG A 94 0.07 4.56 -13.39
CA ARG A 94 -0.18 5.91 -12.88
C ARG A 94 0.73 6.33 -11.73
N PHE A 95 1.04 5.44 -10.80
CA PHE A 95 1.66 5.80 -9.52
C PHE A 95 3.11 5.32 -9.38
N LEU A 96 3.55 4.31 -10.12
CA LEU A 96 4.90 3.77 -10.02
C LEU A 96 5.78 4.33 -11.15
N HIS A 97 6.88 5.00 -10.79
CA HIS A 97 7.85 5.51 -11.76
C HIS A 97 8.94 4.46 -12.02
N LYS A 98 9.02 3.96 -13.26
CA LYS A 98 9.99 2.94 -13.71
C LYS A 98 10.13 1.75 -12.74
N PRO A 99 9.04 1.03 -12.42
CA PRO A 99 9.11 -0.07 -11.47
C PRO A 99 9.91 -1.26 -12.02
N TYR A 100 10.65 -1.92 -11.12
CA TYR A 100 11.21 -3.23 -11.38
C TYR A 100 10.13 -4.30 -11.15
N VAL A 101 9.94 -5.16 -12.16
CA VAL A 101 8.89 -6.18 -12.16
C VAL A 101 9.55 -7.52 -11.91
N ILE A 102 9.17 -8.20 -10.82
CA ILE A 102 9.57 -9.57 -10.53
C ILE A 102 8.34 -10.46 -10.64
N ASN A 103 8.28 -11.25 -11.71
CA ASN A 103 7.29 -12.30 -11.82
C ASN A 103 7.96 -13.63 -11.42
N LEU A 104 7.42 -14.29 -10.40
CA LEU A 104 7.96 -15.56 -9.91
C LEU A 104 7.27 -16.77 -10.57
N MET A 105 6.49 -16.58 -11.63
CA MET A 105 5.99 -17.65 -12.47
C MET A 105 6.74 -17.70 -13.81
N ASP A 106 7.62 -18.69 -13.93
CA ASP A 106 7.83 -19.45 -15.16
C ASP A 106 6.91 -20.67 -15.06
N GLU A 107 6.24 -21.08 -16.14
CA GLU A 107 5.25 -22.18 -16.18
C GLU A 107 5.38 -23.24 -15.07
N LEU A 108 4.36 -23.41 -14.21
CA LEU A 108 3.84 -24.71 -13.80
C LEU A 108 2.60 -24.58 -12.90
N THR A 109 1.57 -25.28 -13.35
CA THR A 109 0.30 -25.55 -12.71
C THR A 109 0.50 -26.20 -11.34
N LEU A 110 -0.05 -25.61 -10.28
CA LEU A 110 -0.39 -26.34 -9.06
C LEU A 110 -1.88 -26.23 -8.79
N LYS A 111 -2.55 -27.36 -9.03
CA LYS A 111 -3.97 -27.63 -8.84
C LYS A 111 -4.36 -27.44 -7.36
N ALA A 112 -4.65 -26.22 -6.95
CA ALA A 112 -5.51 -25.95 -5.78
C ALA A 112 -6.11 -24.54 -5.75
N ALA A 113 -5.46 -23.51 -6.32
CA ALA A 113 -6.00 -22.14 -6.27
C ALA A 113 -5.67 -21.18 -7.44
N ASN A 114 -4.90 -21.58 -8.47
CA ASN A 114 -4.69 -20.87 -9.75
C ASN A 114 -4.73 -19.32 -9.71
N LYS A 115 -3.84 -18.67 -8.93
CA LYS A 115 -3.62 -17.22 -9.04
C LYS A 115 -2.11 -16.93 -9.18
N PRO A 116 -1.66 -16.26 -10.26
CA PRO A 116 -0.27 -15.90 -10.44
C PRO A 116 0.20 -14.97 -9.33
N VAL A 117 1.36 -15.18 -8.70
CA VAL A 117 1.90 -14.19 -7.75
C VAL A 117 2.97 -13.35 -8.43
N ASN A 118 2.64 -12.07 -8.59
CA ASN A 118 3.48 -11.04 -9.19
C ASN A 118 3.93 -10.05 -8.12
N TYR A 119 5.23 -9.75 -8.13
CA TYR A 119 5.84 -8.80 -7.22
C TYR A 119 6.28 -7.58 -8.03
N LEU A 120 5.71 -6.42 -7.73
CA LEU A 120 6.16 -5.16 -8.32
C LEU A 120 6.89 -4.33 -7.28
N LEU A 121 8.17 -4.11 -7.54
CA LEU A 121 9.02 -3.31 -6.68
C LEU A 121 9.37 -2.04 -7.44
N GLN A 122 8.86 -0.89 -7.00
CA GLN A 122 9.48 0.35 -7.44
C GLN A 122 10.73 0.55 -6.58
N PHE A 123 11.90 0.54 -7.21
CA PHE A 123 13.09 1.10 -6.61
C PHE A 123 13.19 2.55 -7.08
N SER A 124 13.14 3.51 -6.16
CA SER A 124 13.62 4.85 -6.45
C SER A 124 15.14 4.75 -6.55
N GLU A 125 15.71 5.06 -7.71
CA GLU A 125 17.16 5.26 -7.78
C GLU A 125 17.54 6.32 -6.74
N PRO A 126 18.58 6.09 -5.92
CA PRO A 126 19.12 7.15 -5.09
C PRO A 126 19.62 8.25 -6.02
N GLY A 127 18.95 9.41 -5.97
CA GLY A 127 19.42 10.63 -6.63
C GLY A 127 20.71 11.15 -6.01
#